data_AF-A0A011T3S9-F1
#
_entry.id   AF-A0A011T3S9-F1
#
_cell.length_a   1.000
_cell.length_b   1.000
_cell.length_c   1.000
_cell.angle_alpha   90.00
_cell.angle_beta   90.00
_cell.angle_gamma   90.00
#
_symmetry.space_group_name_H-M   'P 1'
#
loop_
_entity.id
_entity.type
_entity.pdbx_description
1 polymer ?
#
loop_
_entity_poly.entity_id
_entity_poly.type
_entity_poly.pdbx_seq_one_letter_code
_entity_poly.pdbx_strand_id
1 'polypeptide(L)'
;MSFLERISTDAQRPRVEGAGAQYVALLDRCLIDGLISVSEGAQLAEVATELGLTRDAVDEIHRDYFVELERRAWADGILTEDERATLRDVGALLGLDDEAVAAAVDEVDPVAGTGQAASAIELSPGDLVVLTGEMLRERSEWEADLRERGFVPQPSVTKKVKLVVAADPDSLSGKAKKARDYGIPIVGEEWLATIVFPKQHEEVR
;
A
#
# COMPACT_ATOMS: atom_id res chain seq x y z
N MET A 1 -1.15 -10.35 22.83
CA MET A 1 -1.64 -9.30 21.93
C MET A 1 -2.37 -10.00 20.82
N SER A 2 -3.62 -9.64 20.58
CA SER A 2 -4.39 -10.06 19.42
C SER A 2 -3.77 -9.47 18.15
N PHE A 3 -4.14 -10.03 17.00
CA PHE A 3 -3.75 -9.50 15.69
C PHE A 3 -4.16 -8.03 15.53
N LEU A 4 -5.40 -7.69 15.89
CA LEU A 4 -5.92 -6.32 15.88
C LEU A 4 -5.17 -5.38 16.82
N GLU A 5 -4.90 -5.81 18.07
CA GLU A 5 -4.10 -5.02 19.01
C GLU A 5 -2.72 -4.68 18.43
N ARG A 6 -2.10 -5.63 17.71
CA ARG A 6 -0.79 -5.43 17.07
C ARG A 6 -0.85 -4.36 15.97
N ILE A 7 -1.81 -4.46 15.05
CA ILE A 7 -1.88 -3.59 13.87
C ILE A 7 -2.55 -2.23 14.12
N SER A 8 -3.38 -2.11 15.17
CA SER A 8 -3.97 -0.82 15.59
C SER A 8 -3.05 0.01 16.48
N THR A 9 -2.13 -0.62 17.23
CA THR A 9 -1.23 0.10 18.17
C THR A 9 0.06 0.59 17.51
N ASP A 10 0.38 0.13 16.30
CA ASP A 10 1.61 0.54 15.61
C ASP A 10 1.61 2.05 15.31
N ALA A 11 2.72 2.72 15.65
CA ALA A 11 2.79 4.16 15.86
C ALA A 11 2.93 5.00 14.57
N GLN A 12 2.94 4.38 13.38
CA GLN A 12 2.94 5.10 12.11
C GLN A 12 1.53 5.64 11.81
N ARG A 13 1.14 6.70 12.52
CA ARG A 13 -0.13 7.37 12.29
C ARG A 13 -0.17 8.02 10.90
N PRO A 14 -1.30 7.93 10.18
CA PRO A 14 -1.52 8.84 9.05
C PRO A 14 -1.39 10.28 9.54
N ARG A 15 -0.82 11.16 8.70
CA ARG A 15 -0.70 12.60 8.99
C ARG A 15 -2.06 13.29 8.86
N VAL A 16 -3.06 12.80 9.58
CA VAL A 16 -4.31 13.54 9.84
C VAL A 16 -4.01 14.47 10.99
N GLU A 17 -4.12 15.77 10.74
CA GLU A 17 -4.00 16.79 11.78
C GLU A 17 -5.38 17.32 12.17
N GLY A 18 -5.52 17.82 13.40
CA GLY A 18 -6.77 18.43 13.87
C GLY A 18 -7.89 17.42 14.11
N ALA A 19 -9.08 17.69 13.56
CA ALA A 19 -10.30 16.94 13.83
C ALA A 19 -10.19 15.44 13.43
N GLY A 20 -9.66 15.14 12.26
CA GLY A 20 -9.52 13.74 11.80
C GLY A 20 -8.65 12.89 12.72
N ALA A 21 -7.63 13.47 13.35
CA ALA A 21 -6.75 12.76 14.28
C ALA A 21 -7.47 12.29 15.55
N GLN A 22 -8.41 13.12 16.05
CA GLN A 22 -9.19 12.79 17.25
C GLN A 22 -10.20 11.69 16.95
N TYR A 23 -10.81 11.74 15.76
CA TYR A 23 -11.71 10.70 15.29
C TYR A 23 -10.99 9.34 15.12
N VAL A 24 -9.82 9.34 14.47
CA VAL A 24 -9.01 8.12 14.29
C VAL A 24 -8.58 7.52 15.64
N ALA A 25 -8.20 8.35 16.61
CA ALA A 25 -7.82 7.85 17.93
C ALA A 25 -8.98 7.21 18.71
N LEU A 26 -10.23 7.64 18.46
CA LEU A 26 -11.42 6.96 19.00
C LEU A 26 -11.67 5.65 18.25
N LEU A 27 -11.55 5.67 16.92
CA LEU A 27 -11.70 4.49 16.08
C LEU A 27 -10.73 3.37 16.47
N ASP A 28 -9.46 3.69 16.72
CA ASP A 28 -8.45 2.75 17.23
C ASP A 28 -8.92 2.03 18.48
N ARG A 29 -9.51 2.76 19.45
CA ARG A 29 -9.96 2.17 20.71
C ARG A 29 -11.13 1.23 20.51
N CYS A 30 -12.07 1.58 19.63
CA CYS A 30 -13.24 0.77 19.36
C CYS A 30 -12.90 -0.49 18.55
N LEU A 31 -11.80 -0.49 17.79
CA LEU A 31 -11.40 -1.62 16.94
C LEU A 31 -10.50 -2.63 17.64
N ILE A 32 -9.97 -2.34 18.84
CA ILE A 32 -9.12 -3.28 19.61
C ILE A 32 -9.80 -4.64 19.82
N ASP A 33 -11.11 -4.61 20.07
CA ASP A 33 -11.90 -5.80 20.40
C ASP A 33 -12.49 -6.48 19.14
N GLY A 34 -12.24 -5.90 17.95
CA GLY A 34 -12.79 -6.36 16.67
C GLY A 34 -14.30 -6.19 16.53
N LEU A 35 -14.93 -5.46 17.46
CA LEU A 35 -16.37 -5.28 17.53
C LEU A 35 -16.67 -3.81 17.86
N ILE A 36 -17.48 -3.16 17.03
CA ILE A 36 -18.07 -1.85 17.34
C ILE A 36 -19.49 -2.12 17.81
N SER A 37 -19.73 -1.92 19.11
CA SER A 37 -21.06 -1.95 19.69
C SER A 37 -21.92 -0.78 19.19
N VAL A 38 -23.25 -0.89 19.33
CA VAL A 38 -24.18 0.20 19.00
C VAL A 38 -23.84 1.49 19.75
N SER A 39 -23.39 1.38 21.00
CA SER A 39 -22.93 2.51 21.81
C SER A 39 -21.63 3.13 21.31
N GLU A 40 -20.71 2.35 20.75
CA GLU A 40 -19.46 2.85 20.17
C GLU A 40 -19.69 3.50 18.81
N GLY A 41 -20.57 2.91 17.99
CA GLY A 41 -21.01 3.54 16.74
C GLY A 41 -21.71 4.89 16.99
N ALA A 42 -22.54 4.98 18.04
CA ALA A 42 -23.17 6.24 18.45
C ALA A 42 -22.14 7.28 18.92
N GLN A 43 -21.13 6.87 19.70
CA GLN A 43 -20.04 7.75 20.12
C GLN A 43 -19.19 8.24 18.95
N LEU A 44 -18.90 7.37 17.96
CA LEU A 44 -18.22 7.77 16.73
C LEU A 44 -19.02 8.81 15.96
N ALA A 45 -20.34 8.62 15.82
CA ALA A 45 -21.22 9.57 15.13
C ALA A 45 -21.33 10.92 15.87
N GLU A 46 -21.38 10.89 17.21
CA GLU A 46 -21.40 12.09 18.06
C GLU A 46 -20.10 12.88 17.91
N VAL A 47 -18.94 12.21 18.04
CA VAL A 47 -17.62 12.84 17.89
C VAL A 47 -17.41 13.36 16.47
N ALA A 48 -17.85 12.65 15.43
CA ALA A 48 -17.82 13.17 14.07
C ALA A 48 -18.61 14.49 13.94
N THR A 49 -19.78 14.57 14.58
CA THR A 49 -20.62 15.77 14.58
C THR A 49 -19.97 16.92 15.35
N GLU A 50 -19.42 16.66 16.53
CA GLU A 50 -18.72 17.66 17.35
C GLU A 50 -17.50 18.25 16.64
N LEU A 51 -16.79 17.41 15.90
CA LEU A 51 -15.62 17.78 15.10
C LEU A 51 -15.99 18.46 13.78
N GLY A 52 -17.28 18.52 13.43
CA GLY A 52 -17.76 19.09 12.16
C GLY A 52 -17.38 18.28 10.93
N LEU A 53 -17.12 16.97 11.10
CA LEU A 53 -16.81 16.07 9.99
C LEU A 53 -18.08 15.76 9.20
N THR A 54 -18.01 15.94 7.89
CA THR A 54 -19.07 15.48 6.99
C THR A 54 -19.04 13.97 6.85
N ARG A 55 -20.14 13.38 6.40
CA ARG A 55 -20.20 11.94 6.11
C ARG A 55 -19.12 11.53 5.11
N ASP A 56 -18.93 12.28 4.03
CA ASP A 56 -17.89 12.01 3.03
C ASP A 56 -16.48 12.06 3.64
N ALA A 57 -16.22 12.97 4.58
CA ALA A 57 -14.94 13.05 5.28
C ALA A 57 -14.72 11.87 6.25
N VAL A 58 -15.80 11.39 6.90
CA VAL A 58 -15.74 10.18 7.73
C VAL A 58 -15.46 8.96 6.88
N ASP A 59 -16.14 8.81 5.74
CA ASP A 59 -15.95 7.70 4.80
C ASP A 59 -14.50 7.71 4.23
N GLU A 60 -13.94 8.89 3.92
CA GLU A 60 -12.54 9.05 3.51
C GLU A 60 -11.58 8.62 4.63
N ILE A 61 -11.84 9.05 5.88
CA ILE A 61 -11.03 8.64 7.04
C ILE A 61 -11.11 7.12 7.26
N HIS A 62 -12.29 6.51 7.13
CA HIS A 62 -12.46 5.06 7.27
C HIS A 62 -11.68 4.28 6.21
N ARG A 63 -11.68 4.75 4.96
CA ARG A 63 -10.91 4.15 3.88
C ARG A 63 -9.40 4.27 4.13
N ASP A 64 -8.93 5.47 4.44
CA ASP A 64 -7.50 5.72 4.72
C ASP A 64 -7.02 4.91 5.93
N TYR A 65 -7.87 4.80 6.95
CA TYR A 65 -7.60 3.99 8.13
C TYR A 65 -7.45 2.51 7.77
N PHE A 66 -8.35 1.97 6.94
CA PHE A 66 -8.33 0.57 6.54
C PHE A 66 -7.11 0.21 5.68
N VAL A 67 -6.72 1.08 4.74
CA VAL A 67 -5.50 0.90 3.92
C VAL A 67 -4.25 0.81 4.80
N GLU A 68 -4.18 1.64 5.83
CA GLU A 68 -3.06 1.62 6.77
C GLU A 68 -3.09 0.37 7.66
N LEU A 69 -4.27 -0.09 8.06
CA LEU A 69 -4.45 -1.35 8.81
C LEU A 69 -4.00 -2.57 8.00
N GLU A 70 -4.38 -2.62 6.72
CA GLU A 70 -3.95 -3.61 5.74
C GLU A 70 -2.42 -3.60 5.60
N ARG A 71 -1.81 -2.43 5.36
CA ARG A 71 -0.34 -2.31 5.23
C ARG A 71 0.40 -2.93 6.42
N ARG A 72 -0.12 -2.73 7.64
CA ARG A 72 0.47 -3.29 8.88
C ARG A 72 0.18 -4.77 9.05
N ALA A 73 -0.98 -5.24 8.58
CA ALA A 73 -1.30 -6.66 8.54
C ALA A 73 -0.28 -7.42 7.67
N TRP A 74 0.15 -6.82 6.57
CA TRP A 74 1.16 -7.37 5.67
C TRP A 74 2.62 -7.13 6.07
N ALA A 75 2.88 -6.58 7.25
CA ALA A 75 4.25 -6.22 7.67
C ALA A 75 5.23 -7.41 7.75
N ASP A 76 4.73 -8.63 7.89
CA ASP A 76 5.53 -9.87 7.89
C ASP A 76 5.46 -10.65 6.55
N GLY A 77 4.79 -10.07 5.54
CA GLY A 77 4.60 -10.64 4.21
C GLY A 77 3.66 -11.86 4.17
N ILE A 78 2.94 -12.15 5.25
CA ILE A 78 2.06 -13.31 5.34
C ILE A 78 0.74 -12.89 6.00
N LEU A 79 -0.35 -12.94 5.25
CA LEU A 79 -1.69 -12.77 5.80
C LEU A 79 -2.43 -14.12 5.85
N THR A 80 -2.61 -14.66 7.06
CA THR A 80 -3.32 -15.93 7.29
C THR A 80 -4.82 -15.81 7.06
N GLU A 81 -5.54 -16.92 6.85
CA GLU A 81 -6.99 -16.88 6.61
C GLU A 81 -7.77 -16.28 7.79
N ASP A 82 -7.33 -16.53 9.03
CA ASP A 82 -7.93 -15.93 10.23
C ASP A 82 -7.74 -14.41 10.26
N GLU A 83 -6.57 -13.91 9.82
CA GLU A 83 -6.29 -12.47 9.71
C GLU A 83 -7.07 -11.83 8.55
N ARG A 84 -7.22 -12.54 7.43
CA ARG A 84 -8.09 -12.13 6.30
C ARG A 84 -9.55 -12.00 6.74
N ALA A 85 -10.08 -12.99 7.46
CA ALA A 85 -11.42 -12.94 8.03
C ALA A 85 -11.58 -11.75 8.98
N THR A 86 -10.59 -11.52 9.84
CA THR A 86 -10.60 -10.38 10.76
C THR A 86 -10.61 -9.04 10.03
N LEU A 87 -9.82 -8.88 8.96
CA LEU A 87 -9.83 -7.66 8.13
C LEU A 87 -11.17 -7.49 7.39
N ARG A 88 -11.79 -8.58 6.91
CA ARG A 88 -13.13 -8.51 6.30
C ARG A 88 -14.17 -7.99 7.29
N ASP A 89 -14.14 -8.50 8.52
CA ASP A 89 -15.04 -8.07 9.58
C ASP A 89 -14.84 -6.58 9.92
N VAL A 90 -13.59 -6.10 10.00
CA VAL A 90 -13.29 -4.69 10.22
C VAL A 90 -13.76 -3.81 9.04
N GLY A 91 -13.54 -4.24 7.80
CA GLY A 91 -13.99 -3.50 6.62
C GLY A 91 -15.50 -3.31 6.58
N ALA A 92 -16.26 -4.36 6.87
CA ALA A 92 -17.71 -4.31 6.98
C ALA A 92 -18.17 -3.39 8.11
N LEU A 93 -17.45 -3.39 9.23
CA LEU A 93 -17.74 -2.55 10.40
C LEU A 93 -17.52 -1.05 10.13
N LEU A 94 -16.54 -0.74 9.29
CA LEU A 94 -16.26 0.62 8.80
C LEU A 94 -17.20 1.05 7.66
N GLY A 95 -18.10 0.17 7.21
CA GLY A 95 -19.03 0.46 6.11
C GLY A 95 -18.33 0.60 4.75
N LEU A 96 -17.17 -0.02 4.58
CA LEU A 96 -16.45 -0.06 3.31
C LEU A 96 -17.12 -1.04 2.34
N ASP A 97 -17.02 -0.75 1.05
CA ASP A 97 -17.56 -1.63 0.01
C ASP A 97 -16.85 -2.99 0.02
N ASP A 98 -17.63 -4.09 -0.03
CA ASP A 98 -17.13 -5.47 -0.02
C ASP A 98 -16.05 -5.73 -1.10
N GLU A 99 -16.13 -5.03 -2.24
CA GLU A 99 -15.15 -5.14 -3.33
C GLU A 99 -13.80 -4.50 -2.97
N ALA A 100 -13.81 -3.38 -2.23
CA ALA A 100 -12.59 -2.73 -1.73
C ALA A 100 -11.94 -3.57 -0.62
N VAL A 101 -12.76 -4.18 0.23
CA VAL A 101 -12.30 -5.09 1.28
C VAL A 101 -11.74 -6.39 0.70
N ALA A 102 -12.42 -6.98 -0.31
CA ALA A 102 -11.95 -8.17 -1.01
C ALA A 102 -10.60 -7.93 -1.70
N ALA A 103 -10.42 -6.78 -2.36
CA ALA A 103 -9.13 -6.42 -2.97
C ALA A 103 -7.98 -6.40 -1.94
N ALA A 104 -8.23 -5.90 -0.73
CA ALA A 104 -7.22 -5.82 0.32
C ALA A 104 -6.87 -7.18 0.96
N VAL A 105 -7.86 -8.07 1.09
CA VAL A 105 -7.73 -9.34 1.82
C VAL A 105 -7.51 -10.55 0.95
N ASP A 106 -7.78 -10.52 -0.36
CA ASP A 106 -7.59 -11.65 -1.28
C ASP A 106 -6.32 -11.54 -2.11
N GLU A 107 -5.64 -10.39 -2.10
CA GLU A 107 -4.35 -10.23 -2.76
C GLU A 107 -3.21 -10.95 -2.02
N VAL A 108 -2.13 -11.23 -2.75
CA VAL A 108 -0.85 -11.73 -2.24
C VAL A 108 0.04 -10.51 -2.08
N ASP A 109 0.20 -10.04 -0.85
CA ASP A 109 1.12 -8.98 -0.41
C ASP A 109 1.01 -7.62 -1.15
N PRO A 110 0.16 -6.69 -0.66
CA PRO A 110 0.04 -5.30 -1.08
C PRO A 110 1.12 -4.39 -0.47
N VAL A 111 2.16 -4.90 0.19
CA VAL A 111 3.42 -4.13 0.34
C VAL A 111 4.12 -3.97 -1.03
N ALA A 112 3.68 -4.72 -2.05
CA ALA A 112 3.91 -4.43 -3.47
C ALA A 112 2.87 -3.45 -4.10
N GLY A 113 2.00 -2.82 -3.30
CA GLY A 113 0.69 -2.30 -3.72
C GLY A 113 0.34 -0.86 -3.29
N THR A 114 1.29 0.08 -3.25
CA THR A 114 0.96 1.49 -3.54
C THR A 114 1.56 1.95 -4.85
N GLY A 115 1.09 1.29 -5.91
CA GLY A 115 1.14 1.78 -7.27
C GLY A 115 0.05 1.04 -8.03
N GLN A 116 -1.08 1.71 -8.27
CA GLN A 116 -2.09 1.22 -9.22
C GLN A 116 -1.37 0.59 -10.44
N ALA A 117 -1.71 -0.67 -10.74
CA ALA A 117 -1.30 -1.45 -11.90
C ALA A 117 -0.04 -2.35 -11.82
N ALA A 118 0.42 -2.84 -10.65
CA ALA A 118 1.47 -3.87 -10.64
C ALA A 118 1.08 -5.17 -11.39
N SER A 119 -0.22 -5.47 -11.51
CA SER A 119 -0.75 -6.59 -12.29
C SER A 119 -0.94 -6.30 -13.78
N ALA A 120 -0.65 -5.09 -14.26
CA ALA A 120 -0.81 -4.70 -15.68
C ALA A 120 0.41 -4.01 -16.31
N ILE A 121 1.55 -3.93 -15.62
CA ILE A 121 2.80 -3.44 -16.23
C ILE A 121 3.39 -4.54 -17.11
N GLU A 122 2.96 -4.60 -18.36
CA GLU A 122 3.63 -5.39 -19.39
C GLU A 122 4.90 -4.66 -19.85
N LEU A 123 6.06 -5.15 -19.39
CA LEU A 123 7.36 -4.74 -19.92
C LEU A 123 7.79 -5.64 -21.07
N SER A 124 8.20 -5.03 -22.16
CA SER A 124 8.81 -5.70 -23.31
C SER A 124 10.31 -5.42 -23.38
N PRO A 125 11.12 -6.33 -23.94
CA PRO A 125 12.51 -6.04 -24.26
C PRO A 125 12.60 -4.75 -25.10
N GLY A 126 13.48 -3.83 -24.70
CA GLY A 126 13.64 -2.50 -25.28
C GLY A 126 12.98 -1.38 -24.47
N ASP A 127 12.15 -1.70 -23.48
CA ASP A 127 11.50 -0.69 -22.64
C ASP A 127 12.50 0.05 -21.75
N LEU A 128 12.25 1.36 -21.59
CA LEU A 128 13.10 2.26 -20.83
C LEU A 128 12.70 2.25 -19.35
N VAL A 129 13.67 1.92 -18.49
CA VAL A 129 13.48 1.84 -17.02
C VAL A 129 14.38 2.85 -16.34
N VAL A 130 13.87 3.58 -15.34
CA VAL A 130 14.68 4.53 -14.56
C VAL A 130 14.81 4.07 -13.12
N LEU A 131 16.04 3.92 -12.64
CA LEU A 131 16.33 3.66 -11.23
C LEU A 131 16.49 4.99 -10.47
N THR A 132 15.87 5.15 -9.30
CA THR A 132 15.96 6.36 -8.47
C THR A 132 16.03 6.04 -6.98
N GLY A 133 16.68 6.90 -6.20
CA GLY A 133 16.96 6.65 -4.78
C GLY A 133 18.26 5.90 -4.53
N GLU A 134 18.58 5.75 -3.25
CA GLU A 134 19.68 4.93 -2.74
C GLU A 134 19.14 3.53 -2.47
N MET A 135 19.58 2.58 -3.28
CA MET A 135 19.07 1.22 -3.35
C MET A 135 19.91 0.28 -2.48
N LEU A 136 19.34 -0.84 -2.03
CA LEU A 136 20.06 -1.84 -1.23
C LEU A 136 21.20 -2.50 -2.01
N ARG A 137 21.02 -2.72 -3.33
CA ARG A 137 22.08 -3.16 -4.25
C ARG A 137 22.67 -1.98 -5.01
N GLU A 138 23.90 -2.13 -5.48
CA GLU A 138 24.50 -1.07 -6.27
C GLU A 138 23.72 -0.88 -7.57
N ARG A 139 23.48 0.39 -7.93
CA ARG A 139 22.80 0.77 -9.17
C ARG A 139 23.40 0.06 -10.39
N SER A 140 24.72 -0.06 -10.45
CA SER A 140 25.44 -0.71 -11.55
C SER A 140 25.04 -2.18 -11.73
N GLU A 141 24.78 -2.89 -10.64
CA GLU A 141 24.34 -4.29 -10.66
C GLU A 141 22.92 -4.40 -11.20
N TRP A 142 22.00 -3.58 -10.68
CA TRP A 142 20.63 -3.52 -11.18
C TRP A 142 20.56 -3.18 -12.68
N GLU A 143 21.40 -2.25 -13.13
CA GLU A 143 21.45 -1.90 -14.55
C GLU A 143 22.03 -3.04 -15.41
N ALA A 144 22.96 -3.84 -14.88
CA ALA A 144 23.47 -5.01 -15.59
C ALA A 144 22.36 -6.06 -15.75
N ASP A 145 21.69 -6.41 -14.65
CA ASP A 145 20.62 -7.39 -14.65
C ASP A 145 19.43 -6.98 -15.55
N LEU A 146 19.06 -5.69 -15.53
CA LEU A 146 18.03 -5.14 -16.42
C LEU A 146 18.42 -5.28 -17.90
N ARG A 147 19.68 -5.04 -18.25
CA ARG A 147 20.18 -5.18 -19.63
C ARG A 147 20.18 -6.65 -20.07
N GLU A 148 20.51 -7.58 -19.18
CA GLU A 148 20.43 -9.02 -19.46
C GLU A 148 19.00 -9.48 -19.77
N ARG A 149 18.02 -8.85 -19.13
CA ARG A 149 16.58 -9.05 -19.42
C ARG A 149 16.08 -8.30 -20.65
N GLY A 150 16.94 -7.53 -21.31
CA GLY A 150 16.62 -6.77 -22.52
C GLY A 150 16.00 -5.40 -22.27
N PHE A 151 15.94 -4.93 -21.02
CA PHE A 151 15.49 -3.58 -20.68
C PHE A 151 16.61 -2.56 -20.81
N VAL A 152 16.25 -1.27 -20.91
CA VAL A 152 17.22 -0.18 -21.12
C VAL A 152 17.18 0.79 -19.95
N PRO A 153 18.14 0.70 -19.01
CA PRO A 153 18.24 1.66 -17.91
C PRO A 153 18.54 3.08 -18.41
N GLN A 154 17.83 4.06 -17.88
CA GLN A 154 17.98 5.48 -18.19
C GLN A 154 18.26 6.29 -16.91
N PRO A 155 19.13 7.31 -16.96
CA PRO A 155 19.48 8.10 -15.77
C PRO A 155 18.39 9.11 -15.37
N SER A 156 17.43 9.37 -16.25
CA SER A 156 16.44 10.44 -16.12
C SER A 156 15.06 10.04 -16.60
N VAL A 157 14.03 10.52 -15.91
CA VAL A 157 12.62 10.33 -16.29
C VAL A 157 12.30 11.18 -17.52
N THR A 158 11.86 10.52 -18.59
CA THR A 158 11.35 11.12 -19.83
C THR A 158 10.00 10.50 -20.17
N LYS A 159 9.22 11.12 -21.07
CA LYS A 159 7.91 10.58 -21.49
C LYS A 159 7.98 9.21 -22.21
N LYS A 160 9.18 8.77 -22.60
CA LYS A 160 9.42 7.46 -23.21
C LYS A 160 9.71 6.36 -22.17
N VAL A 161 9.92 6.75 -20.91
CA VAL A 161 10.16 5.82 -19.81
C VAL A 161 8.87 5.09 -19.51
N LYS A 162 8.94 3.76 -19.49
CA LYS A 162 7.80 2.89 -19.25
C LYS A 162 7.62 2.59 -17.76
N LEU A 163 8.72 2.63 -17.00
CA LEU A 163 8.74 2.31 -15.58
C LEU A 163 9.81 3.09 -14.83
N VAL A 164 9.49 3.53 -13.61
CA VAL A 164 10.47 4.02 -12.64
C VAL A 164 10.55 3.07 -11.46
N VAL A 165 11.76 2.63 -11.11
CA VAL A 165 12.02 1.87 -9.89
C VAL A 165 12.64 2.81 -8.87
N ALA A 166 11.99 2.95 -7.72
CA ALA A 166 12.45 3.77 -6.62
C ALA A 166 12.83 2.90 -5.42
N ALA A 167 13.89 3.26 -4.70
CA ALA A 167 14.19 2.65 -3.40
C ALA A 167 13.06 2.89 -2.39
N ASP A 168 12.43 4.06 -2.47
CA ASP A 168 11.22 4.42 -1.76
C ASP A 168 10.21 4.97 -2.80
N PRO A 169 9.17 4.20 -3.16
CA PRO A 169 8.12 4.63 -4.09
C PRO A 169 7.35 5.86 -3.63
N ASP A 170 7.23 6.08 -2.32
CA ASP A 170 6.52 7.21 -1.71
C ASP A 170 7.40 8.47 -1.63
N SER A 171 8.69 8.34 -1.96
CA SER A 171 9.62 9.46 -1.99
C SER A 171 9.16 10.60 -2.91
N LEU A 172 9.24 11.83 -2.39
CA LEU A 172 8.96 13.07 -3.11
C LEU A 172 10.15 13.59 -3.93
N SER A 173 11.05 12.71 -4.37
CA SER A 173 12.18 13.11 -5.22
C SER A 173 11.70 13.78 -6.52
N GLY A 174 12.52 14.67 -7.09
CA GLY A 174 12.19 15.34 -8.36
C GLY A 174 11.93 14.38 -9.52
N LYS A 175 12.49 13.16 -9.48
CA LYS A 175 12.24 12.09 -10.47
C LYS A 175 10.91 11.40 -10.24
N ALA A 176 10.57 11.09 -8.99
CA ALA A 176 9.30 10.48 -8.63
C ALA A 176 8.11 11.42 -8.91
N LYS A 177 8.26 12.72 -8.60
CA LYS A 177 7.28 13.75 -8.98
C LYS A 177 7.09 13.82 -10.49
N LYS A 178 8.19 13.84 -11.26
CA LYS A 178 8.15 13.89 -12.73
C LYS A 178 7.53 12.64 -13.36
N ALA A 179 7.70 11.47 -12.76
CA ALA A 179 7.06 10.23 -13.21
C ALA A 179 5.55 10.28 -13.00
N ARG A 180 5.09 10.74 -11.83
CA ARG A 180 3.66 10.98 -11.54
C ARG A 180 3.05 11.98 -12.52
N ASP A 181 3.72 13.10 -12.77
CA ASP A 181 3.27 14.11 -13.75
C ASP A 181 3.12 13.55 -15.18
N TYR A 182 3.88 12.51 -15.52
CA TYR A 182 3.82 11.84 -16.83
C TYR A 182 2.93 10.59 -16.83
N GLY A 183 2.31 10.22 -15.71
CA GLY A 183 1.52 9.00 -15.58
C GLY A 183 2.36 7.72 -15.73
N ILE A 184 3.65 7.79 -15.40
CA ILE A 184 4.57 6.64 -15.47
C ILE A 184 4.51 5.89 -14.14
N PRO A 185 4.33 4.55 -14.16
CA PRO A 185 4.29 3.75 -12.95
C PRO A 185 5.61 3.83 -12.17
N ILE A 186 5.50 3.87 -10.85
CA ILE A 186 6.63 3.86 -9.90
C ILE A 186 6.51 2.60 -9.05
N VAL A 187 7.57 1.80 -8.98
CA VAL A 187 7.61 0.54 -8.23
C VAL A 187 8.85 0.47 -7.33
N GLY A 188 8.82 -0.41 -6.33
CA GLY A 188 9.94 -0.67 -5.43
C GLY A 188 11.01 -1.61 -6.02
N GLU A 189 12.16 -1.72 -5.33
CA GLU A 189 13.21 -2.70 -5.66
C GLU A 189 12.72 -4.14 -5.59
N GLU A 190 11.77 -4.44 -4.72
CA GLU A 190 11.20 -5.78 -4.54
C GLU A 190 10.45 -6.23 -5.80
N TRP A 191 9.66 -5.32 -6.40
CA TRP A 191 9.02 -5.60 -7.68
C TRP A 191 10.06 -5.83 -8.78
N LEU A 192 11.11 -5.00 -8.83
CA LEU A 192 12.22 -5.18 -9.78
C LEU A 192 12.88 -6.55 -9.62
N ALA A 193 13.04 -7.03 -8.38
CA ALA A 193 13.60 -8.35 -8.11
C ALA A 193 12.74 -9.48 -8.70
N THR A 194 11.40 -9.35 -8.71
CA THR A 194 10.53 -10.40 -9.27
C THR A 194 10.69 -10.58 -10.78
N ILE A 195 10.92 -9.49 -11.53
CA ILE A 195 11.11 -9.53 -12.98
C ILE A 195 12.55 -9.91 -13.38
N VAL A 196 13.53 -9.55 -12.54
CA VAL A 196 14.94 -9.83 -12.77
C VAL A 196 15.32 -11.25 -12.31
N PHE A 197 14.79 -11.68 -11.17
CA PHE A 197 15.01 -12.98 -10.54
C PHE A 197 13.68 -13.72 -10.34
N PRO A 198 13.00 -14.10 -11.44
CA PRO A 198 11.79 -14.88 -11.32
C PRO A 198 12.12 -16.17 -10.55
N LYS A 199 11.41 -16.41 -9.45
CA LYS A 199 11.50 -17.68 -8.72
C LYS A 199 11.20 -18.78 -9.72
N GLN A 200 12.17 -19.66 -9.98
CA GLN A 200 11.92 -20.82 -10.83
C GLN A 200 10.86 -21.65 -10.12
N HIS A 201 9.66 -21.71 -10.71
CA HIS A 201 8.63 -22.62 -10.24
C HIS A 201 9.24 -24.02 -10.23
N GLU A 202 9.28 -24.62 -9.05
CA GLU A 202 9.61 -26.02 -8.84
C GLU A 202 8.64 -26.84 -9.70
N GLU A 203 9.17 -27.39 -10.79
CA GLU A 203 8.50 -28.34 -11.66
C GLU A 203 8.26 -29.61 -10.83
N VAL A 204 7.11 -29.68 -10.16
CA VAL A 204 6.65 -30.91 -9.51
C VAL A 204 6.23 -31.88 -10.62
N ARG A 205 7.18 -32.76 -10.94
CA ARG A 205 7.07 -33.82 -11.94
C ARG A 205 6.31 -35.03 -11.40
#